data_AF-A0A972C2Z9-F1
#
_entry.id   AF-A0A972C2Z9-F1
#
_cell.length_a   1.000
_cell.length_b   1.000
_cell.length_c   1.000
_cell.angle_alpha   90.00
_cell.angle_beta   90.00
_cell.angle_gamma   90.00
#
_symmetry.space_group_name_H-M   'P 1'
#
loop_
_entity.id
_entity.type
_entity.pdbx_description
1 polymer ?
#
loop_
_entity_poly.entity_id
_entity_poly.type
_entity_poly.pdbx_seq_one_letter_code
_entity_poly.pdbx_strand_id
1 'polypeptide(L)'
;MLWFLTLHIMALVIWAAALLYMPALIAARGAHQLPVQAPSNPYDSIERLVFTRIATPAALTAIIAGTLVFVLDMTIAPWLIIKLTLVIGLVLCHLAAGWLVLRVERGGTPLVPLCLLLALGSLGLFGLILWLVLAKPSLEILL
;
A
#
# COMPACT_ATOMS: atom_id res chain seq x y z
N MET A 1 -17.43 -1.45 17.65
CA MET A 1 -16.06 -2.02 17.64
C MET A 1 -15.81 -2.86 16.39
N LEU A 2 -16.56 -3.95 16.16
CA LEU A 2 -16.35 -4.85 15.02
C LEU A 2 -16.41 -4.16 13.64
N TRP A 3 -17.38 -3.26 13.43
CA TRP A 3 -17.55 -2.56 12.14
C TRP A 3 -16.32 -1.77 11.69
N PHE A 4 -15.66 -1.04 12.60
CA PHE A 4 -14.43 -0.29 12.28
C PHE A 4 -13.25 -1.23 11.99
N LEU A 5 -13.17 -2.36 12.71
CA LEU A 5 -12.15 -3.37 12.47
C LEU A 5 -12.35 -4.04 11.10
N THR A 6 -13.59 -4.41 10.74
CA THR A 6 -13.91 -4.98 9.43
C THR A 6 -13.58 -4.00 8.32
N LEU A 7 -13.98 -2.73 8.47
CA LEU A 7 -13.68 -1.68 7.51
C LEU A 7 -12.16 -1.44 7.38
N HIS A 8 -11.43 -1.44 8.49
CA HIS A 8 -9.96 -1.35 8.50
C HIS A 8 -9.33 -2.50 7.72
N ILE A 9 -9.72 -3.75 8.00
CA ILE A 9 -9.15 -4.93 7.32
C ILE A 9 -9.48 -4.92 5.83
N MET A 10 -10.72 -4.61 5.46
CA MET A 10 -11.11 -4.50 4.04
C MET A 10 -10.29 -3.44 3.31
N ALA A 11 -10.19 -2.24 3.87
CA ALA A 11 -9.40 -1.16 3.29
C ALA A 11 -7.91 -1.51 3.20
N LEU A 12 -7.37 -2.18 4.23
CA LEU A 12 -5.99 -2.63 4.29
C LEU A 12 -5.69 -3.69 3.21
N VAL A 13 -6.58 -4.65 2.97
CA VAL A 13 -6.45 -5.66 1.91
C VAL A 13 -6.52 -5.01 0.52
N ILE A 14 -7.47 -4.12 0.29
CA ILE A 14 -7.59 -3.38 -0.97
C ILE A 14 -6.33 -2.55 -1.23
N TRP A 15 -5.82 -1.86 -0.20
CA TRP A 15 -4.61 -1.06 -0.30
C TRP A 15 -3.38 -1.92 -0.62
N ALA A 16 -3.23 -3.06 0.05
CA ALA A 16 -2.12 -3.99 -0.21
C ALA A 16 -2.20 -4.59 -1.63
N ALA A 17 -3.39 -5.02 -2.06
CA ALA A 17 -3.59 -5.53 -3.42
C ALA A 17 -3.24 -4.45 -4.47
N ALA A 18 -3.67 -3.20 -4.25
CA ALA A 18 -3.33 -2.10 -5.14
C ALA A 18 -1.82 -1.82 -5.18
N LEU A 19 -1.13 -1.83 -4.03
CA LEU A 19 0.32 -1.62 -3.97
C LEU A 19 1.13 -2.73 -4.67
N LEU A 20 0.63 -3.97 -4.67
CA LEU A 20 1.28 -5.08 -5.39
C LEU A 20 0.97 -5.04 -6.90
N TYR A 21 -0.24 -4.63 -7.26
CA TYR A 21 -0.68 -4.58 -8.65
C TYR A 21 -0.01 -3.45 -9.43
N MET A 22 0.24 -2.31 -8.78
CA MET A 22 0.78 -1.12 -9.43
C MET A 22 2.17 -1.27 -10.05
N PRO A 23 3.19 -1.77 -9.33
CA PRO A 23 4.50 -1.98 -9.92
C PRO A 23 4.46 -2.97 -11.08
N ALA A 24 3.56 -3.95 -11.04
CA ALA A 24 3.37 -4.92 -12.13
C ALA A 24 2.80 -4.25 -13.38
N LEU A 25 1.78 -3.39 -13.24
CA LEU A 25 1.24 -2.59 -14.34
C LEU A 25 2.33 -1.69 -14.97
N ILE A 26 3.10 -1.00 -14.14
CA ILE A 26 4.15 -0.09 -14.59
C ILE A 26 5.27 -0.84 -15.31
N ALA A 27 5.72 -1.98 -14.77
CA ALA A 27 6.73 -2.81 -15.40
C ALA A 27 6.25 -3.40 -16.74
N ALA A 28 4.99 -3.85 -16.80
CA ALA A 28 4.40 -4.40 -18.03
C ALA A 28 4.33 -3.35 -19.16
N ARG A 29 4.03 -2.09 -18.83
CA ARG A 29 4.03 -0.97 -19.77
C ARG A 29 5.41 -0.67 -20.39
N GLY A 30 6.49 -1.02 -19.68
CA GLY A 30 7.85 -0.90 -20.21
C GLY A 30 8.31 -2.08 -21.05
N ALA A 31 7.86 -3.28 -20.69
CA ALA A 31 8.25 -4.52 -21.34
C ALA A 31 7.52 -4.73 -22.68
N HIS A 32 6.25 -4.35 -22.75
CA HIS A 32 5.53 -4.24 -24.01
C HIS A 32 5.47 -2.77 -24.42
N GLN A 33 6.04 -2.44 -25.58
CA GLN A 33 5.53 -1.33 -26.38
C GLN A 33 4.08 -1.67 -26.80
N LEU A 34 3.14 -1.66 -25.86
CA LEU A 34 1.73 -1.90 -26.17
C LEU A 34 1.36 -0.87 -27.24
N PRO A 35 0.92 -1.27 -28.44
CA PRO A 35 0.39 -0.36 -29.46
C PRO A 35 -1.01 0.12 -29.07
N VAL A 36 -1.29 0.20 -27.77
CA VAL A 36 -2.43 0.93 -27.23
C VAL A 36 -1.97 2.37 -27.28
N GLN A 37 -2.39 3.02 -28.36
CA GLN A 37 -2.33 4.46 -28.61
C GLN A 37 -2.07 5.22 -27.32
N ALA A 38 -0.96 5.95 -27.27
CA ALA A 38 -0.74 6.95 -26.22
C ALA A 38 -2.07 7.68 -26.02
N PRO A 39 -2.68 7.62 -24.82
CA PRO A 39 -3.97 8.25 -24.62
C PRO A 39 -3.83 9.70 -25.07
N SER A 40 -4.80 10.21 -25.83
CA SER A 40 -4.81 11.59 -26.35
C SER A 40 -4.62 12.62 -25.24
N ASN A 41 -4.79 12.21 -23.99
CA ASN A 41 -4.48 12.94 -22.79
C ASN A 41 -3.43 12.19 -21.93
N PRO A 42 -2.24 12.77 -21.70
CA PRO A 42 -1.19 12.21 -20.83
C PRO A 42 -1.63 11.96 -19.38
N TYR A 43 -2.75 12.55 -18.95
CA TYR A 43 -3.28 12.49 -17.59
C TYR A 43 -4.29 11.36 -17.35
N ASP A 44 -4.63 10.55 -18.36
CA ASP A 44 -5.65 9.50 -18.26
C ASP A 44 -5.03 8.08 -18.33
N SER A 45 -4.02 7.85 -17.51
CA SER A 45 -3.39 6.53 -17.39
C SER A 45 -4.19 5.63 -16.44
N ILE A 46 -4.31 4.33 -16.79
CA ILE A 46 -4.95 3.32 -15.93
C ILE A 46 -4.26 3.27 -14.56
N GLU A 47 -2.94 3.44 -14.50
CA GLU A 47 -2.17 3.48 -13.27
C GLU A 47 -2.55 4.70 -12.43
N ARG A 48 -2.67 5.90 -13.00
CA ARG A 48 -3.13 7.06 -12.23
C ARG A 48 -4.55 6.91 -11.74
N LEU A 49 -5.43 6.30 -12.52
CA LEU A 49 -6.79 5.99 -12.11
C LEU A 49 -6.80 5.03 -10.92
N VAL A 50 -6.10 3.89 -11.01
CA VAL A 50 -6.00 2.91 -9.91
C VAL A 50 -5.36 3.56 -8.68
N PHE A 51 -4.38 4.45 -8.86
CA PHE A 51 -3.65 5.05 -7.74
C PHE A 51 -4.59 5.98 -6.99
N THR A 52 -5.17 6.91 -7.71
CA THR A 52 -5.93 8.03 -7.15
C THR A 52 -7.31 7.58 -6.67
N ARG A 53 -7.97 6.66 -7.40
CA ARG A 53 -9.35 6.25 -7.10
C ARG A 53 -9.45 4.99 -6.26
N ILE A 54 -8.42 4.16 -6.19
CA ILE A 54 -8.46 2.89 -5.45
C ILE A 54 -7.42 2.90 -4.34
N ALA A 55 -6.14 3.02 -4.68
CA ALA A 55 -5.05 2.87 -3.71
C ALA A 55 -5.08 3.95 -2.63
N THR A 56 -5.18 5.23 -3.00
CA THR A 56 -5.18 6.37 -2.06
C THR A 56 -6.38 6.37 -1.12
N PRO A 57 -7.65 6.24 -1.58
CA PRO A 57 -8.78 6.19 -0.65
C PRO A 57 -8.75 4.94 0.24
N ALA A 58 -8.28 3.80 -0.27
CA ALA A 58 -8.10 2.60 0.55
C ALA A 58 -7.03 2.82 1.64
N ALA A 59 -5.91 3.46 1.31
CA ALA A 59 -4.85 3.81 2.27
C ALA A 59 -5.37 4.72 3.38
N LEU A 60 -6.05 5.81 3.01
CA LEU A 60 -6.63 6.75 3.97
C LEU A 60 -7.65 6.07 4.87
N THR A 61 -8.54 5.27 4.28
CA THR A 61 -9.55 4.52 5.02
C THR A 61 -8.92 3.53 6.00
N ALA A 62 -7.88 2.79 5.57
CA ALA A 62 -7.16 1.86 6.42
C ALA A 62 -6.47 2.57 7.59
N ILE A 63 -5.81 3.70 7.35
CA ILE A 63 -5.11 4.47 8.39
C ILE A 63 -6.12 5.05 9.39
N ILE A 64 -7.15 5.76 8.91
CA ILE A 64 -8.17 6.39 9.77
C ILE A 64 -8.89 5.34 10.61
N ALA A 65 -9.38 4.27 9.98
CA ALA A 65 -10.09 3.21 10.69
C ALA A 65 -9.18 2.48 11.68
N GLY A 66 -7.91 2.25 11.32
CA GLY A 66 -6.91 1.65 12.20
C GLY A 66 -6.66 2.52 13.43
N THR A 67 -6.39 3.80 13.23
CA THR A 67 -6.19 4.77 14.32
C THR A 67 -7.42 4.85 15.23
N LEU A 68 -8.63 4.86 14.66
CA LEU A 68 -9.85 4.95 15.45
C LEU A 68 -10.07 3.72 16.34
N VAL A 69 -9.80 2.52 15.84
CA VAL A 69 -9.85 1.28 16.66
C VAL A 69 -8.89 1.40 17.85
N PHE A 70 -7.67 1.90 17.65
CA PHE A 70 -6.69 2.03 18.73
C PHE A 70 -7.02 3.11 19.76
N VAL A 71 -7.50 4.27 19.32
CA VAL A 71 -7.89 5.36 20.23
C VAL A 71 -9.06 4.93 21.12
N LEU A 72 -10.00 4.16 20.58
CA LEU A 72 -11.14 3.64 21.34
C LEU A 72 -10.74 2.55 22.35
N ASP A 73 -9.73 1.74 22.03
CA ASP A 73 -9.22 0.68 22.93
C ASP A 73 -8.22 1.20 23.98
N MET A 74 -7.83 2.49 23.96
CA MET A 74 -6.90 3.15 24.91
C MET A 74 -5.60 2.37 25.22
N THR A 75 -5.16 1.53 24.29
CA THR A 75 -4.05 0.60 24.50
C THR A 75 -2.78 1.16 23.87
N ILE A 76 -1.90 1.75 24.69
CA ILE A 76 -0.56 2.19 24.27
C ILE A 76 0.45 1.16 24.77
N ALA A 77 0.79 0.20 23.91
CA ALA A 77 1.79 -0.82 24.20
C ALA A 77 3.00 -0.67 23.25
N PRO A 78 4.23 -1.07 23.63
CA PRO A 78 5.40 -1.05 22.75
C PRO A 78 5.17 -1.74 21.40
N TRP A 79 4.38 -2.80 21.39
CA TRP A 79 3.93 -3.52 20.20
C TRP A 79 3.20 -2.62 19.17
N LEU A 80 2.42 -1.65 19.65
CA LEU A 80 1.70 -0.70 18.80
C LEU A 80 2.67 0.22 18.04
N ILE A 81 3.75 0.65 18.69
CA ILE A 81 4.78 1.51 18.08
C ILE A 81 5.45 0.78 16.91
N ILE A 82 5.78 -0.51 17.11
CA ILE A 82 6.35 -1.34 16.04
C ILE A 82 5.35 -1.45 14.88
N LYS A 83 4.07 -1.71 15.16
CA LYS A 83 3.03 -1.81 14.13
C LYS A 83 2.89 -0.51 13.33
N LEU A 84 2.85 0.65 14.00
CA LEU A 84 2.77 1.96 13.36
C LEU A 84 4.00 2.24 12.49
N THR A 85 5.20 1.86 12.95
CA THR A 85 6.43 1.99 12.17
C THR A 85 6.37 1.21 10.86
N LEU A 86 5.80 -0.01 10.88
CA LEU A 86 5.58 -0.79 9.66
C LEU A 86 4.55 -0.16 8.72
N VAL A 87 3.47 0.41 9.27
CA VAL A 87 2.47 1.14 8.47
C VAL A 87 3.09 2.37 7.81
N ILE A 88 3.98 3.10 8.50
CA ILE A 88 4.76 4.20 7.90
C ILE A 88 5.58 3.68 6.72
N GLY A 89 6.23 2.52 6.86
CA GLY A 89 6.92 1.85 5.75
C GLY A 89 6.00 1.61 4.54
N LEU A 90 4.78 1.12 4.75
CA LEU A 90 3.80 0.93 3.67
C LEU A 90 3.38 2.26 3.03
N VAL A 91 3.24 3.32 3.81
CA VAL A 91 2.97 4.67 3.28
C VAL A 91 4.12 5.14 2.40
N LEU A 92 5.38 4.91 2.77
CA LEU A 92 6.53 5.22 1.93
C LEU A 92 6.50 4.42 0.61
N CYS A 93 6.15 3.14 0.65
CA CYS A 93 5.94 2.34 -0.56
C CYS A 93 4.82 2.92 -1.43
N HIS A 94 3.72 3.40 -0.84
CA HIS A 94 2.62 4.04 -1.54
C HIS A 94 3.06 5.35 -2.23
N LEU A 95 3.81 6.20 -1.54
CA LEU A 95 4.35 7.44 -2.12
C LEU A 95 5.32 7.14 -3.27
N ALA A 96 6.18 6.15 -3.11
CA ALA A 96 7.12 5.74 -4.15
C ALA A 96 6.40 5.15 -5.38
N ALA A 97 5.31 4.39 -5.18
CA ALA A 97 4.46 3.93 -6.27
C ALA A 97 3.81 5.11 -7.02
N GLY A 98 3.28 6.11 -6.29
CA GLY A 98 2.72 7.33 -6.89
C GLY A 98 3.77 8.14 -7.67
N TRP A 99 4.98 8.25 -7.14
CA TRP A 99 6.10 8.89 -7.84
C TRP A 99 6.44 8.17 -9.15
N LEU A 100 6.41 6.84 -9.14
CA LEU A 100 6.71 6.04 -10.32
C LEU A 100 5.63 6.20 -11.41
N VAL A 101 4.35 6.28 -11.03
CA VAL A 101 3.25 6.62 -11.95
C VAL A 101 3.51 7.97 -12.62
N LEU A 102 3.80 9.02 -11.82
CA LEU A 102 4.08 10.35 -12.35
C LEU A 102 5.33 10.39 -13.25
N ARG A 103 6.36 9.60 -12.94
CA ARG A 103 7.57 9.50 -13.77
C ARG A 103 7.26 8.91 -15.14
N VAL A 104 6.46 7.86 -15.19
CA VAL A 104 6.08 7.20 -16.44
C VAL A 104 5.14 8.08 -17.27
N GLU A 105 4.22 8.80 -16.62
CA GLU A 105 3.38 9.81 -17.31
C GLU A 105 4.20 10.94 -17.93
N ARG A 106 5.32 11.33 -17.32
CA ARG A 106 6.25 12.33 -17.85
C ARG A 106 7.16 11.80 -18.97
N GLY A 107 6.94 10.58 -19.46
CA GLY A 107 7.74 9.97 -20.52
C GLY A 107 9.04 9.31 -20.06
N GLY A 108 9.23 9.14 -18.75
CA GLY A 108 10.35 8.37 -18.21
C GLY A 108 10.17 6.86 -18.42
N THR A 109 11.27 6.13 -18.59
CA THR A 109 11.22 4.67 -18.62
C THR A 109 10.82 4.09 -17.26
N PRO A 110 10.02 3.01 -17.24
CA PRO A 110 9.69 2.34 -15.99
C PRO A 110 10.94 1.67 -15.42
N LEU A 111 11.23 2.00 -14.16
CA LEU A 111 12.33 1.38 -13.42
C LEU A 111 11.89 0.01 -12.92
N VAL A 112 11.99 -1.02 -13.78
CA VAL A 112 11.68 -2.42 -13.42
C VAL A 112 12.31 -2.87 -12.09
N PRO A 113 13.60 -2.62 -11.78
CA PRO A 113 14.16 -3.03 -10.47
C PRO A 113 13.47 -2.32 -9.29
N LEU A 114 13.09 -1.05 -9.46
CA LEU A 114 12.33 -0.33 -8.43
C LEU A 114 10.90 -0.87 -8.32
N CYS A 115 10.27 -1.27 -9.44
CA CYS A 115 8.95 -1.90 -9.43
C CYS A 115 8.98 -3.19 -8.60
N LEU A 116 9.98 -4.05 -8.85
CA LEU A 116 10.17 -5.28 -8.11
C LEU A 116 10.45 -5.03 -6.63
N LEU A 117 11.32 -4.06 -6.31
CA LEU A 117 11.61 -3.67 -4.94
C LEU A 117 10.34 -3.18 -4.22
N LEU A 118 9.51 -2.36 -4.87
CA LEU A 118 8.26 -1.88 -4.30
C LEU A 118 7.25 -3.01 -4.09
N ALA A 119 7.12 -3.94 -5.03
CA ALA A 119 6.24 -5.09 -4.88
C ALA A 119 6.69 -6.00 -3.72
N LEU A 120 7.97 -6.39 -3.70
CA LEU A 120 8.54 -7.24 -2.65
C LEU A 120 8.54 -6.54 -1.29
N GLY A 121 8.87 -5.25 -1.26
CA GLY A 121 8.85 -4.43 -0.05
C GLY A 121 7.44 -4.30 0.53
N SER A 122 6.45 -4.02 -0.32
CA SER A 122 5.04 -3.94 0.12
C SER A 122 4.53 -5.29 0.62
N LEU A 123 4.87 -6.38 -0.07
CA LEU A 123 4.51 -7.74 0.33
C LEU A 123 5.14 -8.11 1.68
N GLY A 124 6.44 -7.85 1.84
CA GLY A 124 7.19 -8.12 3.05
C GLY A 124 6.67 -7.32 4.24
N LEU A 125 6.40 -6.03 4.06
CA LEU A 125 5.82 -5.17 5.10
C LEU A 125 4.42 -5.64 5.50
N PHE A 126 3.58 -6.00 4.54
CA PHE A 126 2.25 -6.53 4.82
C PHE A 126 2.31 -7.86 5.60
N GLY A 127 3.16 -8.77 5.16
CA GLY A 127 3.40 -10.04 5.85
C GLY A 127 3.92 -9.83 7.28
N LEU A 128 4.82 -8.87 7.47
CA LEU A 128 5.35 -8.53 8.79
C LEU A 128 4.29 -7.89 9.70
N ILE A 129 3.40 -7.06 9.17
CA ILE A 129 2.26 -6.51 9.92
C ILE A 129 1.32 -7.63 10.36
N LEU A 130 0.97 -8.56 9.46
CA LEU A 130 0.10 -9.69 9.80
C LEU A 130 0.75 -10.60 10.83
N TRP A 131 2.03 -10.92 10.66
CA TRP A 131 2.79 -11.68 11.63
C TRP A 131 2.83 -11.01 12.99
N LEU A 132 3.07 -9.69 13.02
CA LEU A 132 3.08 -8.91 14.26
C LEU A 132 1.70 -8.92 14.94
N VAL A 133 0.61 -8.87 14.18
CA VAL A 133 -0.77 -9.00 14.69
C VAL A 133 -1.04 -10.38 15.25
N LEU A 134 -0.59 -11.45 14.59
CA LEU A 134 -0.71 -12.82 15.09
C LEU A 134 0.19 -13.12 16.29
N ALA A 135 1.33 -12.43 16.40
CA ALA A 135 2.28 -12.59 17.50
C ALA A 135 1.89 -11.80 18.77
N LYS A 136 0.86 -10.94 18.71
CA LYS A 136 0.34 -10.23 19.89
C LYS A 136 0.10 -11.17 21.11
N PRO A 137 -0.62 -12.31 20.99
CA PRO A 137 -0.86 -13.22 22.12
C PRO A 137 0.40 -13.84 22.73
N SER A 138 1.50 -13.99 21.98
CA SER A 138 2.75 -14.54 22.54
C SER A 138 3.62 -13.49 23.21
N LEU A 139 3.51 -12.21 22.83
CA LEU A 139 4.23 -11.12 23.51
C LEU A 139 3.66 -10.81 24.90
N GLU A 140 2.34 -10.91 25.09
CA GLU A 140 1.70 -10.69 26.41
C GLU A 140 2.04 -11.80 27.43
N ILE A 141 2.56 -12.94 26.99
CA ILE A 141 3.00 -14.04 27.88
C ILE A 141 4.46 -13.86 28.32
N LEU A 142 5.23 -13.02 27.61
CA LEU A 142 6.67 -12.83 27.78
C LEU A 142 7.06 -11.50 28.47
N LEU A 143 6.11 -10.58 28.62
CA LEU A 143 6.24 -9.29 29.32
C LEU A 143 5.35 -9.26 30.55
#